data_AF-A0A2P7NV13-F1
#
_entry.id   AF-A0A2P7NV13-F1
#
_cell.length_a   1.000
_cell.length_b   1.000
_cell.length_c   1.000
_cell.angle_alpha   90.00
_cell.angle_beta   90.00
_cell.angle_gamma   90.00
#
_symmetry.space_group_name_H-M   'P 1'
#
loop_
_entity.id
_entity.type
_entity.pdbx_description
1 polymer ?
#
loop_
_entity_poly.entity_id
_entity_poly.type
_entity_poly.pdbx_seq_one_letter_code
_entity_poly.pdbx_strand_id
1 'polypeptide(L)'
;MGIKESLQQVKNPLTMIAIFAGLAEIAATVVLPVLNGAVQSTFVWYVMLFPVFLVVCFFITLNFNHKVLYAPSDFKDERHFFDELHGDFTAETSEIEKLRKFWKPDGVVDRFNENRLKQWLKISGIDPESITFFLRNKAFSDARKKAVEDLQL
;
A
#
# COMPACT_ATOMS: atom_id res chain seq x y z
N MET A 1 -7.16 40.46 0.00
CA MET A 1 -8.26 39.51 -0.22
C MET A 1 -7.80 38.52 -1.27
N GLY A 2 -7.05 37.50 -0.84
CA GLY A 2 -6.45 36.52 -1.75
C GLY A 2 -7.44 35.38 -1.96
N ILE A 3 -7.96 35.27 -3.18
CA ILE A 3 -8.74 34.12 -3.62
C ILE A 3 -7.75 32.96 -3.70
N LYS A 4 -7.61 32.18 -2.61
CA LYS A 4 -7.02 30.86 -2.69
C LYS A 4 -8.11 29.94 -3.20
N GLU A 5 -8.13 29.78 -4.51
CA GLU A 5 -8.82 28.69 -5.20
C GLU A 5 -8.33 27.37 -4.62
N SER A 6 -9.03 26.83 -3.63
CA SER A 6 -9.02 25.39 -3.41
C SER A 6 -9.88 24.80 -4.51
N LEU A 7 -9.28 24.58 -5.68
CA LEU A 7 -9.69 23.48 -6.56
C LEU A 7 -9.63 22.24 -5.69
N GLN A 8 -10.76 21.99 -5.03
CA GLN A 8 -10.93 21.01 -3.99
C GLN A 8 -10.52 19.70 -4.64
N GLN A 9 -9.33 19.23 -4.23
CA GLN A 9 -8.71 18.00 -4.67
C GLN A 9 -9.82 16.99 -4.89
N VAL A 10 -10.04 16.59 -6.15
CA VAL A 10 -11.16 15.73 -6.54
C VAL A 10 -10.88 14.35 -5.97
N LYS A 11 -11.12 14.19 -4.67
CA LYS A 11 -10.86 12.99 -3.87
C LYS A 11 -12.08 12.08 -3.81
N ASN A 12 -13.26 12.61 -4.09
CA ASN A 12 -14.49 11.87 -3.92
C ASN A 12 -14.99 11.33 -5.28
N PRO A 13 -15.01 9.99 -5.46
CA PRO A 13 -15.60 9.32 -6.61
C PRO A 13 -16.99 9.84 -7.01
N LEU A 14 -17.79 10.21 -6.03
CA LEU A 14 -19.14 10.75 -6.23
C LEU A 14 -19.12 12.06 -7.02
N THR A 15 -18.13 12.92 -6.77
CA THR A 15 -17.97 14.20 -7.46
C THR A 15 -17.53 13.99 -8.91
N MET A 16 -16.67 13.01 -9.18
CA MET A 16 -16.28 12.66 -10.57
C MET A 16 -17.48 12.19 -11.37
N ILE A 17 -18.31 11.31 -10.80
CA ILE A 17 -19.53 10.82 -11.45
C ILE A 17 -20.49 11.98 -11.72
N ALA A 18 -20.66 12.90 -10.77
CA ALA A 18 -21.51 14.08 -10.95
C ALA A 18 -21.03 15.00 -12.08
N ILE A 19 -19.72 15.24 -12.21
CA ILE A 19 -19.15 16.06 -13.28
C ILE A 19 -19.37 15.39 -14.65
N PHE A 20 -19.07 14.09 -14.78
CA PHE A 20 -19.27 13.38 -16.04
C PHE A 20 -20.74 13.26 -16.45
N ALA A 21 -21.64 13.07 -15.48
CA ALA A 21 -23.08 13.07 -15.74
C ALA A 21 -23.56 14.43 -16.28
N GLY A 22 -23.15 15.53 -15.67
CA GLY A 22 -23.48 16.88 -16.14
C GLY A 22 -22.91 17.18 -17.52
N LEU A 23 -21.66 16.79 -17.79
CA LEU A 23 -21.05 16.94 -19.12
C LEU A 23 -21.79 16.12 -20.19
N ALA A 24 -22.18 14.89 -19.87
CA ALA A 24 -22.94 14.03 -20.78
C ALA A 24 -24.34 14.61 -21.09
N GLU A 25 -25.02 15.16 -20.10
CA GLU A 25 -26.33 15.81 -20.26
C GLU A 25 -26.25 17.05 -21.15
N ILE A 26 -25.25 17.93 -20.92
CA ILE A 26 -25.04 19.12 -21.75
C ILE A 26 -24.73 18.70 -23.19
N ALA A 27 -23.82 17.74 -23.39
CA ALA A 27 -23.48 17.23 -24.71
C ALA A 27 -24.70 16.66 -25.45
N ALA A 28 -25.53 15.87 -24.75
CA ALA A 28 -26.76 15.32 -25.32
C ALA A 28 -27.74 16.42 -25.74
N THR A 29 -27.95 17.40 -24.86
CA THR A 29 -28.88 18.52 -25.10
C THR A 29 -28.49 19.36 -26.32
N VAL A 30 -27.18 19.59 -26.52
CA VAL A 30 -26.68 20.35 -27.67
C VAL A 30 -26.74 19.55 -28.97
N VAL A 31 -26.44 18.25 -28.91
CA VAL A 31 -26.27 17.43 -30.12
C VAL A 31 -27.59 16.84 -30.63
N LEU A 32 -28.50 16.44 -29.74
CA LEU A 32 -29.76 15.78 -30.12
C LEU A 32 -30.62 16.54 -31.14
N PRO A 33 -30.77 17.88 -31.09
CA PRO A 33 -31.60 18.62 -32.04
C PRO A 33 -31.01 18.68 -33.45
N VAL A 34 -29.71 18.42 -33.60
CA VAL A 34 -28.96 18.59 -34.85
C VAL A 34 -28.86 17.28 -35.64
N LEU A 35 -29.23 16.16 -35.03
CA LEU A 35 -29.10 14.83 -35.62
C LEU A 35 -30.36 14.39 -36.37
N ASN A 36 -30.17 13.73 -37.51
CA ASN A 36 -31.24 13.06 -38.26
C ASN A 36 -31.61 11.71 -37.60
N GLY A 37 -32.88 11.31 -37.71
CA GLY A 37 -33.49 10.24 -36.89
C GLY A 37 -32.72 8.91 -36.76
N ALA A 38 -32.08 8.42 -37.83
CA ALA A 38 -31.29 7.17 -37.76
C ALA A 38 -30.00 7.34 -36.92
N VAL A 39 -29.32 8.48 -37.06
CA VAL A 39 -28.12 8.81 -36.29
C VAL A 39 -28.50 9.22 -34.86
N GLN A 40 -29.62 9.91 -34.70
CA GLN A 40 -30.17 10.32 -33.40
C GLN A 40 -30.45 9.10 -32.50
N SER A 41 -31.08 8.05 -33.04
CA SER A 41 -31.36 6.83 -32.27
C SER A 41 -30.08 6.14 -31.78
N THR A 42 -29.07 6.03 -32.65
CA THR A 42 -27.76 5.47 -32.28
C THR A 42 -27.06 6.32 -31.22
N PHE A 43 -27.14 7.64 -31.35
CA PHE A 43 -26.56 8.59 -30.41
C PHE A 43 -27.22 8.53 -29.03
N VAL A 44 -28.54 8.40 -28.95
CA VAL A 44 -29.27 8.24 -27.68
C VAL A 44 -28.79 7.00 -26.91
N TRP A 45 -28.63 5.86 -27.59
CA TRP A 45 -28.09 4.64 -26.98
C TRP A 45 -26.65 4.81 -26.51
N TYR A 46 -25.80 5.51 -27.28
CA TYR A 46 -24.45 5.84 -26.86
C TYR A 46 -24.42 6.72 -25.60
N VAL A 47 -25.22 7.79 -25.57
CA VAL A 47 -25.31 8.73 -24.43
C VAL A 47 -25.81 8.05 -23.17
N MET A 48 -26.71 7.06 -23.27
CA MET A 48 -27.17 6.30 -22.09
C MET A 48 -26.17 5.23 -21.65
N LEU A 49 -25.55 4.51 -22.58
CA LEU A 49 -24.67 3.38 -22.27
C LEU A 49 -23.30 3.84 -21.78
N PHE A 50 -22.75 4.92 -22.34
CA PHE A 50 -21.40 5.40 -22.02
C PHE A 50 -21.21 5.79 -20.54
N PRO A 51 -22.10 6.55 -19.89
CA PRO A 51 -21.99 6.88 -18.47
C PRO A 51 -22.11 5.63 -17.59
N VAL A 52 -23.04 4.72 -17.91
CA VAL A 52 -23.22 3.46 -17.18
C VAL A 52 -21.96 2.59 -17.30
N PHE A 53 -21.41 2.48 -18.50
CA PHE A 53 -20.17 1.75 -18.75
C PHE A 53 -18.99 2.33 -17.97
N LEU A 54 -18.84 3.66 -17.93
CA LEU A 54 -17.80 4.32 -17.14
C LEU A 54 -17.96 4.06 -15.64
N VAL A 55 -19.19 4.12 -15.10
CA VAL A 55 -19.46 3.80 -13.70
C VAL A 55 -19.12 2.34 -13.39
N VAL A 56 -19.51 1.40 -14.27
CA VAL A 56 -19.17 -0.01 -14.12
C VAL A 56 -17.66 -0.22 -14.16
N CYS A 57 -16.96 0.36 -15.13
CA CYS A 57 -15.49 0.29 -15.23
C CYS A 57 -14.81 0.90 -14.01
N PHE A 58 -15.38 1.98 -13.46
CA PHE A 58 -14.90 2.60 -12.24
C PHE A 58 -15.00 1.65 -11.05
N PHE A 59 -16.14 0.98 -10.86
CA PHE A 59 -16.31 -0.02 -9.80
C PHE A 59 -15.47 -1.28 -10.02
N ILE A 60 -15.31 -1.75 -11.25
CA ILE A 60 -14.41 -2.86 -11.58
C ILE A 60 -12.98 -2.48 -11.22
N THR A 61 -12.51 -1.30 -11.62
CA THR A 61 -11.17 -0.80 -11.30
C THR A 61 -10.97 -0.68 -9.79
N LEU A 62 -11.99 -0.17 -9.07
CA LEU A 62 -12.00 -0.14 -7.62
C LEU A 62 -11.94 -1.54 -7.01
N ASN A 63 -12.62 -2.54 -7.55
CA ASN A 63 -12.65 -3.90 -7.00
C ASN A 63 -11.32 -4.65 -7.19
N PHE A 64 -10.61 -4.40 -8.30
CA PHE A 64 -9.31 -5.04 -8.56
C PHE A 64 -8.12 -4.30 -7.96
N ASN A 65 -8.22 -3.00 -7.66
CA ASN A 65 -7.09 -2.26 -7.09
C ASN A 65 -7.50 -1.06 -6.22
N HIS A 66 -7.84 -1.35 -4.97
CA HIS A 66 -8.41 -0.40 -4.02
C HIS A 66 -7.38 0.65 -3.56
N LYS A 67 -6.08 0.34 -3.71
CA LYS A 67 -4.93 1.15 -3.26
C LYS A 67 -4.55 2.30 -4.21
N VAL A 68 -5.04 2.34 -5.45
CA VAL A 68 -4.60 3.34 -6.45
C VAL A 68 -5.40 4.65 -6.41
N LEU A 69 -6.55 4.66 -5.75
CA LEU A 69 -7.46 5.81 -5.70
C LEU A 69 -7.31 6.68 -4.45
N TYR A 70 -6.50 6.23 -3.49
CA TYR A 70 -6.05 7.06 -2.39
C TYR A 70 -4.65 7.57 -2.72
N ALA A 71 -4.52 8.88 -2.90
CA ALA A 71 -3.18 9.48 -2.86
C ALA A 71 -2.55 9.11 -1.50
N PRO A 72 -1.21 9.00 -1.38
CA PRO A 72 -0.54 8.77 -0.09
C PRO A 72 -1.01 9.74 1.01
N SER A 73 -1.49 10.93 0.60
CA SER A 73 -2.06 11.96 1.49
C SER A 73 -3.50 11.71 1.96
N ASP A 74 -4.16 10.63 1.53
CA ASP A 74 -5.56 10.31 1.88
C ASP A 74 -5.67 9.16 2.90
N PHE A 75 -4.53 8.56 3.26
CA PHE A 75 -4.41 7.76 4.48
C PHE A 75 -4.53 8.70 5.68
N LYS A 76 -5.71 8.77 6.29
CA LYS A 76 -5.94 9.48 7.56
C LYS A 76 -5.08 8.96 8.72
N ASP A 77 -4.54 7.76 8.57
CA ASP A 77 -3.69 7.14 9.56
C ASP A 77 -2.52 6.47 8.86
N GLU A 78 -1.39 7.17 8.80
CA GLU A 78 -0.12 6.68 8.26
C GLU A 78 0.22 5.30 8.87
N ARG A 79 -0.20 5.05 10.12
CA ARG A 79 0.06 3.83 10.89
C ARG A 79 -0.36 2.54 10.19
N HIS A 80 -1.49 2.50 9.47
CA HIS A 80 -1.96 1.27 8.81
C HIS A 80 -1.32 1.00 7.45
N PHE A 81 -0.84 2.05 6.76
CA PHE A 81 -0.05 1.87 5.54
C PHE A 81 1.35 1.32 5.88
N PHE A 82 1.92 1.80 6.99
CA PHE A 82 3.11 1.20 7.57
C PHE A 82 2.82 -0.23 8.05
N ASP A 83 1.74 -0.53 8.76
CA ASP A 83 1.51 -1.89 9.31
C ASP A 83 1.32 -3.00 8.24
N GLU A 84 0.77 -2.68 7.08
CA GLU A 84 0.52 -3.68 6.02
C GLU A 84 1.72 -3.85 5.08
N LEU A 85 2.46 -2.77 4.82
CA LEU A 85 3.70 -2.80 4.03
C LEU A 85 4.91 -3.21 4.88
N HIS A 86 4.81 -2.99 6.19
CA HIS A 86 5.77 -3.36 7.20
C HIS A 86 5.31 -4.57 8.01
N GLY A 87 4.18 -5.24 7.79
CA GLY A 87 3.79 -6.38 8.65
C GLY A 87 4.84 -7.50 8.71
N ASP A 88 5.48 -7.77 7.58
CA ASP A 88 6.67 -8.64 7.51
C ASP A 88 7.94 -7.92 7.99
N PHE A 89 8.06 -6.62 7.73
CA PHE A 89 9.24 -5.84 8.11
C PHE A 89 9.30 -5.50 9.60
N THR A 90 8.18 -5.35 10.30
CA THR A 90 8.01 -5.00 11.73
C THR A 90 8.24 -6.21 12.59
N ALA A 91 7.73 -7.38 12.18
CA ALA A 91 8.11 -8.66 12.76
C ALA A 91 9.62 -8.82 12.64
N GLU A 92 10.16 -8.78 11.40
CA GLU A 92 11.60 -8.91 11.19
C GLU A 92 12.43 -7.87 11.96
N THR A 93 12.02 -6.60 11.98
CA THR A 93 12.74 -5.56 12.75
C THR A 93 12.60 -5.76 14.26
N SER A 94 11.50 -6.31 14.76
CA SER A 94 11.34 -6.68 16.17
C SER A 94 12.31 -7.79 16.56
N GLU A 95 12.41 -8.86 15.77
CA GLU A 95 13.35 -9.95 16.05
C GLU A 95 14.81 -9.51 15.91
N ILE A 96 15.12 -8.70 14.89
CA ILE A 96 16.43 -8.09 14.72
C ILE A 96 16.77 -7.21 15.92
N GLU A 97 15.83 -6.40 16.43
CA GLU A 97 16.07 -5.51 17.57
C GLU A 97 16.25 -6.30 18.87
N LYS A 98 15.46 -7.36 19.11
CA LYS A 98 15.65 -8.26 20.26
C LYS A 98 17.02 -8.90 20.25
N LEU A 99 17.43 -9.48 19.11
CA LEU A 99 18.75 -10.09 18.97
C LEU A 99 19.88 -9.06 19.03
N ARG A 100 19.66 -7.85 18.52
CA ARG A 100 20.61 -6.74 18.62
C ARG A 100 20.80 -6.30 20.07
N LYS A 101 19.72 -6.12 20.83
CA LYS A 101 19.77 -5.78 22.27
C LYS A 101 20.37 -6.91 23.09
N PHE A 102 20.10 -8.16 22.75
CA PHE A 102 20.73 -9.31 23.39
C PHE A 102 22.26 -9.30 23.17
N TRP A 103 22.70 -9.12 21.94
CA TRP A 103 24.13 -9.09 21.61
C TRP A 103 24.84 -7.80 22.08
N LYS A 104 24.14 -6.67 22.03
CA LYS A 104 24.62 -5.31 22.32
C LYS A 104 23.58 -4.51 23.12
N PRO A 105 23.38 -4.79 24.42
CA PRO A 105 22.35 -4.13 25.22
C PRO A 105 22.55 -2.61 25.31
N ASP A 106 23.80 -2.17 25.47
CA ASP A 106 24.18 -0.75 25.55
C ASP A 106 24.93 -0.27 24.28
N GLY A 107 24.79 -0.98 23.16
CA GLY A 107 25.54 -0.72 21.94
C GLY A 107 26.98 -1.26 21.94
N VAL A 108 27.47 -1.75 23.09
CA VAL A 108 28.75 -2.44 23.26
C VAL A 108 28.54 -3.95 23.14
N VAL A 109 29.47 -4.66 22.49
CA VAL A 109 29.42 -6.12 22.34
C VAL A 109 29.55 -6.80 23.71
N ASP A 110 28.52 -7.54 24.11
CA ASP A 110 28.58 -8.44 25.25
C ASP A 110 29.16 -9.79 24.80
N ARG A 111 30.36 -10.15 25.31
CA ARG A 111 31.04 -11.39 24.91
C ARG A 111 30.31 -12.65 25.34
N PHE A 112 29.57 -12.60 26.45
CA PHE A 112 28.82 -13.76 26.94
C PHE A 112 27.62 -14.04 26.03
N ASN A 113 26.83 -13.01 25.71
CA ASN A 113 25.70 -13.14 24.80
C ASN A 113 26.14 -13.41 23.36
N GLU A 114 27.26 -12.83 22.93
CA GLU A 114 27.89 -13.14 21.64
C GLU A 114 28.21 -14.63 21.51
N ASN A 115 28.85 -15.21 22.53
CA ASN A 115 29.20 -16.63 22.53
C ASN A 115 27.96 -17.52 22.52
N ARG A 116 26.91 -17.15 23.26
CA ARG A 116 25.62 -17.88 23.24
C ARG A 116 24.97 -17.86 21.86
N LEU A 117 24.93 -16.70 21.21
CA LEU A 117 24.39 -16.57 19.86
C LEU A 117 25.22 -17.36 18.84
N LYS A 118 26.55 -17.32 18.94
CA LYS A 118 27.44 -18.13 18.08
C LYS A 118 27.27 -19.63 18.29
N GLN A 119 27.09 -20.08 19.54
CA GLN A 119 26.80 -21.48 19.85
C GLN A 119 25.47 -21.91 19.24
N TRP A 120 24.42 -21.09 19.39
CA TRP A 120 23.12 -21.37 18.78
C TRP A 120 23.19 -21.45 17.25
N LEU A 121 23.91 -20.54 16.60
CA LEU A 121 24.14 -20.55 15.15
C LEU A 121 24.81 -21.85 14.70
N LYS A 122 25.87 -22.27 15.41
CA LYS A 122 26.60 -23.51 15.11
C LYS A 122 25.71 -24.75 15.28
N ILE A 123 24.91 -24.81 16.34
CA ILE A 123 23.96 -25.92 16.59
C ILE A 123 22.89 -25.97 15.49
N SER A 124 22.45 -24.80 15.02
CA SER A 124 21.46 -24.67 13.95
C SER A 124 22.02 -24.92 12.55
N GLY A 125 23.33 -25.20 12.42
CA GLY A 125 23.99 -25.43 11.13
C GLY A 125 24.14 -24.15 10.29
N ILE A 126 24.05 -22.97 10.91
CA ILE A 126 24.14 -21.67 10.24
C ILE A 126 25.52 -21.08 10.54
N ASP A 127 26.31 -20.83 9.51
CA ASP A 127 27.63 -20.21 9.63
C ASP A 127 27.68 -18.88 8.86
N PRO A 128 27.19 -17.78 9.47
CA PRO A 128 27.19 -16.48 8.83
C PRO A 128 28.57 -15.83 8.93
N GLU A 129 28.99 -15.07 7.90
CA GLU A 129 30.27 -14.34 7.91
C GLU A 129 30.45 -13.42 9.14
N SER A 130 29.35 -12.90 9.68
CA SER A 130 29.31 -12.19 10.96
C SER A 130 27.90 -12.15 11.56
N ILE A 131 27.80 -11.85 12.86
CA ILE A 131 26.51 -11.62 13.52
C ILE A 131 25.77 -10.44 12.88
N THR A 132 26.49 -9.39 12.48
CA THR A 132 25.90 -8.26 11.75
C THR A 132 25.30 -8.70 10.41
N PHE A 133 25.98 -9.60 9.68
CA PHE A 133 25.46 -10.16 8.44
C PHE A 133 24.21 -11.01 8.68
N PHE A 134 24.23 -11.86 9.70
CA PHE A 134 23.08 -12.66 10.14
C PHE A 134 21.85 -11.80 10.46
N LEU A 135 22.05 -10.66 11.14
CA LEU A 135 20.98 -9.75 11.53
C LEU A 135 20.37 -8.98 10.34
N ARG A 136 21.14 -8.70 9.28
CA ARG A 136 20.67 -7.84 8.17
C ARG A 136 20.25 -8.62 6.93
N ASN A 137 20.76 -9.83 6.74
CA ASN A 137 20.47 -10.60 5.54
C ASN A 137 19.08 -11.24 5.62
N LYS A 138 18.25 -11.00 4.59
CA LYS A 138 16.90 -11.54 4.47
C LYS A 138 16.85 -13.07 4.45
N ALA A 139 17.91 -13.74 3.99
CA ALA A 139 17.99 -15.20 3.95
C ALA A 139 17.89 -15.85 5.35
N PHE A 140 18.10 -15.10 6.43
CA PHE A 140 18.06 -15.61 7.80
C PHE A 140 16.82 -15.15 8.59
N SER A 141 15.76 -14.69 7.94
CA SER A 141 14.53 -14.24 8.62
C SER A 141 13.93 -15.30 9.53
N ASP A 142 13.73 -16.52 9.02
CA ASP A 142 13.17 -17.64 9.78
C ASP A 142 14.11 -18.09 10.91
N ALA A 143 15.42 -18.05 10.66
CA ALA A 143 16.43 -18.35 11.67
C ALA A 143 16.42 -17.31 12.81
N ARG A 144 16.17 -16.03 12.53
CA ARG A 144 16.05 -15.00 13.58
C ARG A 144 14.83 -15.22 14.46
N LYS A 145 13.69 -15.58 13.87
CA LYS A 145 12.47 -15.93 14.63
C LYS A 145 12.75 -17.09 15.59
N LYS A 146 13.38 -18.15 15.10
CA LYS A 146 13.77 -19.30 15.91
C LYS A 146 14.80 -18.95 16.99
N ALA A 147 15.78 -18.10 16.67
CA ALA A 147 16.79 -17.67 17.63
C ALA A 147 16.17 -16.88 18.80
N VAL A 148 15.20 -16.01 18.53
CA VAL A 148 14.48 -15.26 19.57
C VAL A 148 13.73 -16.20 20.50
N GLU A 149 13.08 -17.23 19.96
CA GLU A 149 12.34 -18.23 20.74
C GLU A 149 13.29 -19.12 21.58
N ASP A 150 14.29 -19.72 20.97
CA ASP A 150 15.23 -20.64 21.62
C ASP A 150 16.10 -19.95 22.68
N LEU A 151 16.42 -18.66 22.49
CA LEU A 151 17.20 -17.86 23.44
C LEU A 151 16.33 -17.16 24.50
N GLN A 152 15.01 -17.32 24.42
CA GLN A 152 14.01 -16.74 25.33
C GLN A 152 14.07 -15.21 25.40
N LEU A 153 14.02 -14.54 24.24
CA LEU A 153 14.15 -13.07 24.07
C LEU A 153 12.84 -12.33 23.74
#